data_AF-A0A950G989-F1
#
_entry.id   AF-A0A950G989-F1
#
_cell.length_a   1.000
_cell.length_b   1.000
_cell.length_c   1.000
_cell.angle_alpha   90.00
_cell.angle_beta   90.00
_cell.angle_gamma   90.00
#
_symmetry.space_group_name_H-M   'P 1'
#
loop_
_entity.id
_entity.type
_entity.pdbx_description
1 polymer ?
#
loop_
_entity_poly.entity_id
_entity_poly.type
_entity_poly.pdbx_seq_one_letter_code
_entity_poly.pdbx_strand_id
1 'polypeptide(L)' 'MTLKPGLRIWVGVGGWTYEAWRGGFYPEDLPRKRELEFASRKLSSIEINGTYYRTQTPESFAKWYDETPHD' A
#
# COMPACT_ATOMS: atom_id res chain seq x y z
N MET A 1 20.65 -3.23 -20.81
CA MET A 1 20.70 -3.45 -19.35
C MET A 1 19.99 -4.76 -19.08
N THR A 2 20.71 -5.85 -18.93
CA THR A 2 20.10 -7.18 -18.78
C THR A 2 19.93 -7.45 -17.30
N LEU A 3 18.69 -7.66 -16.85
CA LEU A 3 18.41 -8.03 -15.47
C LEU A 3 19.01 -9.41 -15.17
N LYS A 4 19.68 -9.54 -14.02
CA LYS A 4 20.24 -10.83 -13.59
C LYS A 4 19.10 -11.82 -13.32
N PRO A 5 19.23 -13.11 -13.70
CA PRO A 5 18.27 -14.14 -13.30
C PRO A 5 18.10 -14.14 -11.78
N GLY A 6 16.86 -14.11 -11.30
CA GLY A 6 16.52 -14.04 -9.87
C GLY A 6 16.38 -12.63 -9.29
N LEU A 7 16.60 -11.56 -10.07
CA LEU A 7 16.33 -10.20 -9.60
C LEU A 7 14.83 -9.91 -9.62
N ARG A 8 14.21 -9.82 -8.44
CA ARG A 8 12.84 -9.32 -8.29
C ARG A 8 12.88 -7.79 -8.15
N ILE A 9 12.15 -7.10 -9.03
CA ILE A 9 11.99 -5.64 -8.97
C ILE A 9 10.59 -5.36 -8.43
N TRP A 10 10.54 -4.55 -7.37
CA TRP A 10 9.31 -4.06 -6.79
C TRP A 10 9.07 -2.62 -7.26
N VAL A 11 7.89 -2.36 -7.80
CA VAL A 11 7.43 -1.04 -8.23
C VAL A 11 6.16 -0.71 -7.47
N GLY A 12 6.11 0.50 -6.92
CA GLY A 12 5.11 0.90 -5.96
C GLY A 12 4.81 2.40 -5.96
N VAL A 13 4.07 2.82 -4.94
CA VAL A 13 3.57 4.19 -4.76
C VAL A 13 3.86 4.70 -3.35
N GLY A 14 3.88 6.03 -3.16
CA GLY A 14 4.12 6.69 -1.87
C GLY A 14 2.85 6.99 -1.08
N GLY A 15 2.16 5.96 -0.59
CA GLY A 15 0.91 6.05 0.17
C GLY A 15 -0.28 5.38 -0.53
N TRP A 16 -1.44 5.35 0.11
CA TRP A 16 -2.65 4.70 -0.44
C TRP A 16 -3.92 5.54 -0.32
N THR A 17 -3.93 6.62 0.46
CA THR A 17 -5.12 7.44 0.68
C THR A 17 -5.20 8.56 -0.35
N TYR A 18 -5.84 8.31 -1.49
CA TYR A 18 -6.01 9.29 -2.58
C TYR A 18 -7.46 9.35 -3.05
N GLU A 19 -8.14 10.47 -2.77
CA GLU A 19 -9.55 10.64 -3.15
C GLU A 19 -9.75 10.58 -4.68
N ALA A 20 -8.81 11.17 -5.43
CA ALA A 20 -8.85 11.20 -6.90
C ALA A 20 -8.77 9.81 -7.56
N TRP A 21 -8.46 8.75 -6.80
CA TRP A 21 -8.39 7.38 -7.30
C TRP A 21 -9.72 6.64 -7.22
N ARG A 22 -10.72 7.20 -6.53
CA ARG A 22 -12.06 6.61 -6.41
C ARG A 22 -12.83 6.67 -7.72
N GLY A 23 -13.52 5.58 -8.05
CA GLY A 23 -14.19 5.40 -9.35
C GLY A 23 -13.24 5.02 -10.49
N GLY A 24 -11.93 4.95 -10.23
CA GLY A 24 -10.92 4.48 -11.18
C GLY A 24 -10.17 3.29 -10.61
N PHE A 25 -9.06 3.56 -9.91
CA PHE A 25 -8.28 2.51 -9.26
C PHE A 25 -9.02 1.86 -8.10
N TYR A 26 -9.69 2.67 -7.26
CA TYR A 26 -10.57 2.17 -6.21
C TYR A 26 -12.00 2.04 -6.72
N PRO A 27 -12.68 0.89 -6.48
CA PRO A 27 -14.12 0.76 -6.69
C PRO A 27 -14.88 1.88 -5.97
N GLU A 28 -15.98 2.36 -6.56
CA GLU A 28 -16.76 3.47 -6.01
C GLU A 28 -17.24 3.20 -4.57
N ASP A 29 -17.66 1.97 -4.30
CA ASP A 29 -18.22 1.52 -3.02
C ASP A 29 -17.16 1.00 -2.04
N LEU A 30 -15.86 1.05 -2.38
CA LEU A 30 -14.81 0.57 -1.49
C LEU A 30 -14.77 1.39 -0.20
N PRO A 31 -14.95 0.79 1.00
CA PRO A 31 -14.82 1.53 2.25
C PRO A 31 -13.40 2.07 2.42
N ARG A 32 -13.25 3.37 2.77
CA ARG A 32 -11.92 4.01 2.94
C ARG A 32 -10.96 3.21 3.84
N LYS A 33 -11.49 2.61 4.91
CA LYS A 33 -10.68 1.78 5.83
C LYS A 33 -10.07 0.53 5.20
N ARG A 34 -10.51 0.12 4.00
CA ARG A 34 -10.00 -1.04 3.25
C ARG A 34 -9.10 -0.64 2.07
N GLU A 35 -8.76 0.64 1.92
CA GLU A 35 -7.91 1.10 0.81
C GLU A 35 -6.52 0.46 0.85
N LEU A 36 -5.92 0.27 2.04
CA LEU A 36 -4.63 -0.43 2.17
C LEU A 36 -4.74 -1.90 1.73
N GLU A 37 -5.76 -2.61 2.24
CA GLU A 37 -6.05 -3.99 1.87
C GLU A 37 -6.25 -4.15 0.35
N PHE A 38 -6.95 -3.20 -0.27
CA PHE A 38 -7.17 -3.22 -1.71
C PHE A 38 -5.86 -2.92 -2.48
N ALA A 39 -5.18 -1.82 -2.13
CA ALA A 39 -4.01 -1.35 -2.85
C ALA A 39 -2.85 -2.36 -2.77
N SER A 40 -2.63 -2.97 -1.60
CA SER A 40 -1.57 -3.97 -1.39
C SER A 40 -1.75 -5.24 -2.22
N ARG A 41 -2.97 -5.54 -2.67
CA ARG A 41 -3.26 -6.66 -3.58
C ARG A 41 -3.09 -6.31 -5.07
N LYS A 42 -2.87 -5.04 -5.39
CA LYS A 42 -2.72 -4.53 -6.77
C LYS A 42 -1.32 -4.01 -7.07
N LEU A 43 -0.62 -3.57 -6.03
CA LEU A 43 0.71 -2.99 -6.12
C LEU A 43 1.71 -3.90 -5.41
N SER A 44 2.95 -3.85 -5.89
CA SER A 44 4.01 -4.72 -5.40
C SER A 44 4.79 -4.09 -4.24
N SER A 45 4.60 -2.79 -4.00
CA SER A 45 5.15 -2.06 -2.85
C SER A 45 4.32 -0.81 -2.58
N ILE A 46 4.21 -0.43 -1.31
CA ILE A 46 3.61 0.83 -0.87
C ILE A 46 4.53 1.43 0.19
N GLU A 47 4.94 2.67 -0.01
CA GLU A 47 5.80 3.40 0.92
C GLU A 47 4.93 4.22 1.91
N ILE A 48 5.36 4.28 3.18
CA ILE A 48 4.61 4.92 4.28
C ILE A 48 5.38 6.15 4.79
N ASN A 49 4.97 7.35 4.37
CA ASN A 49 5.52 8.62 4.86
C ASN A 49 4.77 9.21 6.07
N GLY A 50 3.62 8.64 6.46
CA GLY A 50 2.81 9.18 7.57
C GLY A 50 3.56 9.25 8.91
N THR A 51 4.58 8.40 9.08
CA THR A 51 5.47 8.34 10.24
C THR A 51 6.36 9.59 10.39
N TYR A 52 6.65 10.29 9.29
CA TYR A 52 7.41 11.54 9.32
C TYR A 52 6.66 12.65 10.04
N TYR A 53 5.33 12.71 9.85
CA TYR A 53 4.49 13.77 10.41
C TYR A 53 4.05 13.48 11.85
N ARG A 54 3.98 12.20 12.23
CA ARG A 54 3.64 11.77 13.58
C ARG A 54 4.06 10.32 13.80
N THR A 55 4.57 10.03 14.99
CA THR A 55 4.75 8.67 15.49
C THR A 55 3.43 7.90 15.49
N GLN A 56 3.42 6.74 14.84
CA GLN A 56 2.29 5.84 14.80
C GLN A 56 2.33 4.90 16.01
N THR A 57 1.17 4.44 16.47
CA THR A 57 1.13 3.49 17.58
C THR A 57 1.52 2.09 17.10
N PRO A 58 2.01 1.21 17.99
CA PRO A 58 2.28 -0.19 17.64
C PRO A 58 1.08 -0.88 17.00
N GLU A 59 -0.14 -0.56 17.44
CA GLU A 59 -1.39 -1.13 16.91
C GLU A 59 -1.64 -0.69 15.45
N SER A 60 -1.27 0.55 15.08
CA SER A 60 -1.33 0.98 13.68
C SER A 60 -0.43 0.13 12.79
N PHE A 61 0.81 -0.12 13.22
CA PHE A 61 1.75 -0.96 12.47
C PHE A 61 1.27 -2.42 12.38
N ALA A 62 0.79 -3.00 13.48
CA ALA A 62 0.25 -4.35 13.51
C ALA A 62 -0.95 -4.48 12.57
N LYS A 63 -1.87 -3.51 12.60
CA LYS A 63 -3.02 -3.47 11.70
C LYS A 63 -2.61 -3.40 10.23
N TRP A 64 -1.63 -2.54 9.88
CA TRP A 64 -1.15 -2.46 8.51
C TRP A 64 -0.52 -3.77 8.04
N TYR A 65 0.26 -4.43 8.90
CA TYR A 65 0.79 -5.75 8.61
C TYR A 65 -0.32 -6.77 8.32
N ASP A 66 -1.32 -6.86 9.19
CA ASP A 66 -2.45 -7.79 9.07
C ASP A 66 -3.35 -7.53 7.85
N GLU A 67 -3.42 -6.27 7.38
CA GLU A 67 -4.20 -5.89 6.20
C GLU A 67 -3.47 -6.16 4.86
N THR A 68 -2.21 -6.59 4.89
CA THR A 68 -1.36 -6.78 3.69
C THR A 68 -0.94 -8.24 3.46
N PRO A 69 -0.65 -8.64 2.21
CA PRO A 69 -0.07 -9.96 1.90
C PRO A 69 1.31 -10.19 2.56
N HIS A 70 1.69 -11.46 2.73
CA HIS A 70 2.94 -11.87 3.39
C HIS A 70 4.14 -12.09 2.43
N ASP A 71 3.96 -11.87 1.12
CA ASP A 71 4.92 -12.22 0.06
C ASP A 71 5.86 -11.10 -0.40
#